data_AF-A0AAW6NIZ0-F1
#
_entry.id   AF-A0AAW6NIZ0-F1
#
_cell.length_a   1.000
_cell.length_b   1.000
_cell.length_c   1.000
_cell.angle_alpha   90.00
_cell.angle_beta   90.00
_cell.angle_gamma   90.00
#
_symmetry.space_group_name_H-M   'P 1'
#
loop_
_entity.id
_entity.type
_entity.pdbx_description
1 polymer ?
#
loop_
_entity_poly.entity_id
_entity_poly.type
_entity_poly.pdbx_seq_one_letter_code
_entity_poly.pdbx_strand_id
1 'polypeptide(L)'
;FADFNAGWYASRNAAFQNAVSRASGVKLALDGDLIAYGSSEAGTTERAVRKLSTKLEMSNSDIRRQLEKGDSLAFEKTDLYKQVFALAEKKSGKALPRAILPGIQLESPKITRNLTTAWFAKRVDDRRARCMRL
;
A
#
# COMPACT_ATOMS: atom_id res chain seq x y z
N PHE A 1 8.70 17.27 6.67
CA PHE A 1 7.34 17.43 6.15
C PHE A 1 7.14 16.33 5.12
N ALA A 2 6.50 15.22 5.51
CA ALA A 2 6.20 14.15 4.56
C ALA A 2 4.96 14.59 3.78
N ASP A 3 5.13 14.78 2.47
CA ASP A 3 4.05 15.09 1.55
C ASP A 3 2.90 14.10 1.75
N PHE A 4 1.74 14.62 2.17
CA PHE A 4 0.49 13.87 2.21
C PHE A 4 0.00 13.66 0.77
N ASN A 5 0.75 12.90 -0.02
CA ASN A 5 0.24 12.26 -1.20
C ASN A 5 -0.54 11.03 -0.73
N ALA A 6 -1.76 11.26 -0.22
CA ALA A 6 -2.82 10.29 -0.44
C ALA A 6 -3.15 10.31 -1.97
N GLY A 7 -2.16 9.96 -2.79
CA GLY A 7 -2.28 9.94 -4.25
C GLY A 7 -3.41 8.98 -4.62
N TRP A 8 -3.95 9.12 -5.83
CA TRP A 8 -5.08 8.30 -6.31
C TRP A 8 -4.93 6.79 -6.05
N TYR A 9 -3.69 6.31 -5.96
CA TYR A 9 -3.35 4.91 -5.77
C TYR A 9 -2.95 4.51 -4.35
N ALA A 10 -3.00 5.41 -3.36
CA ALA A 10 -2.57 5.12 -1.98
C ALA A 10 -3.29 3.91 -1.38
N SER A 11 -4.61 3.79 -1.61
CA SER A 11 -5.39 2.65 -1.11
C SER A 11 -4.97 1.31 -1.72
N ARG A 12 -4.69 1.32 -3.02
CA ARG A 12 -4.19 0.15 -3.75
C ARG A 12 -2.77 -0.21 -3.33
N ASN A 13 -1.91 0.79 -3.21
CA ASN A 13 -0.52 0.60 -2.83
C ASN A 13 -0.43 0.10 -1.38
N ALA A 14 -1.29 0.58 -0.47
CA ALA A 14 -1.43 0.04 0.87
C ALA A 14 -1.87 -1.44 0.85
N ALA A 15 -2.77 -1.81 -0.07
CA ALA A 15 -3.17 -3.21 -0.23
C ALA A 15 -2.01 -4.08 -0.72
N PHE A 16 -1.21 -3.56 -1.66
CA PHE A 16 0.01 -4.21 -2.10
C PHE A 16 1.03 -4.35 -0.96
N GLN A 17 1.26 -3.31 -0.14
CA GLN A 17 2.12 -3.41 1.06
C GLN A 17 1.62 -4.49 2.03
N ASN A 18 0.31 -4.62 2.24
CA ASN A 18 -0.25 -5.71 3.05
C ASN A 18 0.05 -7.08 2.42
N ALA A 19 -0.10 -7.24 1.11
CA ALA A 19 0.28 -8.47 0.41
C ALA A 19 1.79 -8.78 0.58
N VAL A 20 2.66 -7.77 0.42
CA VAL A 20 4.10 -7.90 0.68
C VAL A 20 4.37 -8.34 2.12
N SER A 21 3.70 -7.75 3.11
CA SER A 21 3.85 -8.16 4.52
C SER A 21 3.47 -9.62 4.75
N ARG A 22 2.37 -10.08 4.15
CA ARG A 22 1.94 -11.48 4.24
C ARG A 22 2.95 -12.42 3.58
N ALA A 23 3.38 -12.10 2.35
CA ALA A 23 4.30 -12.93 1.59
C ALA A 23 5.69 -13.01 2.25
N SER A 24 6.28 -11.86 2.60
CA SER A 24 7.64 -11.75 3.14
C SER A 24 7.75 -12.01 4.65
N GLY A 25 6.66 -11.85 5.40
CA GLY A 25 6.71 -11.86 6.87
C GLY A 25 7.25 -10.57 7.49
N VAL A 26 7.57 -9.54 6.69
CA VAL A 26 8.03 -8.24 7.18
C VAL A 26 6.83 -7.34 7.49
N LYS A 27 6.75 -6.79 8.70
CA LYS A 27 5.73 -5.80 9.05
C LYS A 27 6.01 -4.47 8.34
N LEU A 28 5.11 -4.04 7.48
CA LEU A 28 5.17 -2.75 6.78
C LEU A 28 4.13 -1.78 7.34
N ALA A 29 4.43 -0.49 7.25
CA ALA A 29 3.39 0.53 7.27
C ALA A 29 2.54 0.39 6.00
N LEU A 30 1.23 0.62 6.15
CA LEU A 30 0.27 0.53 5.04
C LEU A 30 -0.10 1.95 4.58
N ASP A 31 0.92 2.76 4.33
CA ASP A 31 0.85 4.18 4.00
C ASP A 31 0.70 4.45 2.49
N GLY A 32 1.01 3.46 1.65
CA GLY A 32 0.95 3.56 0.20
C GLY A 32 2.30 3.85 -0.48
N ASP A 33 3.38 4.00 0.30
CA ASP A 33 4.72 4.32 -0.22
C ASP A 33 5.47 3.06 -0.65
N LEU A 34 5.65 2.92 -1.97
CA LEU A 34 6.30 1.74 -2.54
C LEU A 34 7.82 1.89 -2.64
N ILE A 35 8.32 3.11 -2.77
CA ILE A 35 9.74 3.46 -2.93
C ILE A 35 10.10 4.68 -2.10
N ALA A 36 11.41 4.89 -1.89
CA ALA A 36 11.91 6.16 -1.39
C ALA A 36 12.01 7.15 -2.57
N TYR A 37 11.04 8.05 -2.69
CA TYR A 37 11.04 9.08 -3.73
C TYR A 37 12.20 10.06 -3.54
N GLY A 38 12.80 10.52 -4.65
CA GLY A 38 13.97 11.40 -4.62
C GLY A 38 15.27 10.74 -4.19
N SER A 39 15.27 9.41 -3.97
CA SER A 39 16.45 8.63 -3.65
C SER A 39 16.53 7.37 -4.51
N SER A 40 17.76 6.98 -4.87
CA SER A 40 18.05 5.68 -5.49
C SER A 40 18.12 4.55 -4.46
N GLU A 41 18.09 4.89 -3.16
CA GLU A 41 18.08 3.90 -2.10
C GLU A 41 16.75 3.14 -2.04
N ALA A 42 16.84 1.86 -1.67
CA ALA A 42 15.67 1.03 -1.51
C ALA A 42 14.93 1.41 -0.22
N GLY A 43 13.66 1.81 -0.33
CA GLY A 43 12.78 2.07 0.82
C GLY A 43 12.40 0.81 1.60
N THR A 44 11.63 0.95 2.67
CA THR A 44 11.16 -0.18 3.52
C THR A 44 10.36 -1.21 2.73
N THR A 45 9.36 -0.76 1.96
CA THR A 45 8.54 -1.61 1.08
C THR A 45 9.41 -2.33 0.05
N GLU A 46 10.28 -1.60 -0.65
CA GLU A 46 11.17 -2.17 -1.66
C GLU A 46 12.10 -3.23 -1.06
N ARG A 47 12.72 -2.98 0.09
CA ARG A 47 13.56 -3.97 0.77
C ARG A 47 12.78 -5.24 1.13
N ALA A 48 11.52 -5.12 1.54
CA ALA A 48 10.67 -6.28 1.83
C ALA A 48 10.32 -7.07 0.56
N VAL A 49 10.09 -6.39 -0.57
CA VAL A 49 9.86 -7.02 -1.87
C VAL A 49 11.13 -7.72 -2.38
N ARG A 50 12.31 -7.10 -2.23
CA ARG A 50 13.61 -7.69 -2.61
C ARG A 50 13.90 -8.99 -1.84
N LYS A 51 13.37 -9.20 -0.63
CA LYS A 51 13.45 -10.50 0.08
C LYS A 51 12.67 -11.62 -0.63
N LEU A 52 11.74 -11.27 -1.51
CA LEU A 52 10.96 -12.21 -2.32
C LEU A 52 11.58 -12.43 -3.70
N SER A 53 12.68 -11.76 -4.06
CA SER A 53 13.27 -11.76 -5.41
C SER A 53 13.47 -13.16 -5.99
N THR A 54 14.00 -14.11 -5.22
CA THR A 54 14.19 -15.50 -5.65
C THR A 54 12.87 -16.21 -5.95
N LYS A 55 11.81 -15.93 -5.17
CA LYS A 55 10.48 -16.53 -5.40
C LYS A 55 9.72 -15.85 -6.54
N LEU A 56 10.07 -14.60 -6.83
CA LEU A 56 9.51 -13.81 -7.91
C LEU A 56 10.28 -14.00 -9.23
N GLU A 57 11.46 -14.61 -9.17
CA GLU A 57 12.40 -14.72 -10.29
C GLU A 57 12.70 -13.35 -10.93
N MET A 58 12.81 -12.31 -10.10
CA MET A 58 13.03 -10.92 -10.53
C MET A 58 14.32 -10.36 -9.95
N SER A 59 15.06 -9.61 -10.78
CA SER A 59 16.22 -8.84 -10.31
C SER A 59 15.78 -7.65 -9.45
N ASN A 60 16.68 -7.13 -8.62
CA ASN A 60 16.39 -5.94 -7.79
C ASN A 60 16.06 -4.71 -8.64
N SER A 61 16.65 -4.57 -9.84
CA SER A 61 16.34 -3.47 -10.77
C SER A 61 14.98 -3.65 -11.43
N ASP A 62 14.57 -4.89 -11.76
CA ASP A 62 13.22 -5.17 -12.26
C ASP A 62 12.15 -4.88 -11.21
N ILE A 63 12.43 -5.24 -9.96
CA ILE A 63 11.56 -4.90 -8.82
C ILE A 63 11.42 -3.38 -8.71
N ARG A 64 12.53 -2.63 -8.68
CA ARG A 64 12.51 -1.17 -8.58
C ARG A 64 11.70 -0.54 -9.70
N ARG A 65 11.98 -0.91 -10.95
CA ARG A 65 11.29 -0.40 -12.16
C ARG A 65 9.78 -0.64 -12.12
N GLN A 66 9.34 -1.73 -11.51
CA GLN A 66 7.91 -2.03 -11.38
C GLN A 66 7.27 -1.29 -10.20
N LEU A 67 7.97 -1.15 -9.06
CA LEU A 67 7.49 -0.36 -7.91
C LEU A 67 7.38 1.13 -8.23
N GLU A 68 8.27 1.66 -9.09
CA GLU A 68 8.22 3.04 -9.59
C GLU A 68 6.93 3.36 -10.34
N LYS A 69 6.23 2.35 -10.89
CA LYS A 69 4.93 2.54 -11.53
C LYS A 69 3.79 2.75 -10.54
N GLY A 70 4.07 2.73 -9.23
CA GLY A 70 3.10 2.83 -8.14
C GLY A 70 2.19 4.06 -8.16
N ASP A 71 2.53 5.07 -8.95
CA ASP A 71 1.75 6.28 -9.20
C ASP A 71 0.90 6.21 -10.49
N SER A 72 0.81 5.03 -11.12
CA SER A 72 0.09 4.83 -12.38
C SER A 72 -0.84 3.61 -12.34
N LEU A 73 -1.81 3.57 -13.25
CA LEU A 73 -2.64 2.37 -13.52
C LEU A 73 -1.82 1.19 -14.06
N ALA A 74 -0.61 1.44 -14.59
CA ALA A 74 0.21 0.38 -15.15
C ALA A 74 0.73 -0.58 -14.06
N PHE A 75 0.81 -0.14 -12.80
CA PHE A 75 1.32 -0.95 -11.69
C PHE A 75 0.54 -2.27 -11.52
N GLU A 76 -0.79 -2.22 -11.62
CA GLU A 76 -1.67 -3.37 -11.38
C GLU A 76 -1.50 -4.46 -12.44
N LYS A 77 -1.01 -4.05 -13.62
CA LYS A 77 -0.75 -4.93 -14.75
C LYS A 77 0.64 -5.56 -14.69
N THR A 78 1.52 -5.08 -13.80
CA THR A 78 2.88 -5.59 -13.67
C THR A 78 2.91 -7.01 -13.14
N ASP A 79 3.95 -7.75 -13.51
CA ASP A 79 4.16 -9.12 -13.03
C ASP A 79 4.47 -9.13 -11.53
N LEU A 80 5.21 -8.13 -11.04
CA LEU A 80 5.49 -7.95 -9.62
C LEU A 80 4.19 -7.86 -8.81
N TYR A 81 3.24 -7.04 -9.25
CA TYR A 81 1.95 -6.90 -8.60
C TYR A 81 1.22 -8.23 -8.53
N LYS A 82 1.05 -8.90 -9.67
CA LYS A 82 0.32 -10.17 -9.77
C LYS A 82 0.96 -11.27 -8.92
N GLN A 83 2.28 -11.43 -9.02
CA GLN A 83 3.02 -12.48 -8.32
C GLN A 83 3.07 -12.27 -6.81
N VAL A 84 3.27 -11.04 -6.33
CA VAL A 84 3.23 -10.75 -4.88
C VAL A 84 1.88 -11.12 -4.28
N PHE A 85 0.79 -10.76 -4.96
CA PHE A 85 -0.53 -11.15 -4.51
C PHE A 85 -0.73 -12.67 -4.55
N ALA A 86 -0.32 -13.35 -5.63
CA ALA A 86 -0.41 -14.80 -5.72
C ALA A 86 0.37 -15.50 -4.57
N LEU A 87 1.58 -15.04 -4.26
CA LEU A 87 2.37 -15.54 -3.13
C LEU A 87 1.68 -15.30 -1.78
N ALA A 88 1.10 -14.11 -1.59
CA ALA A 88 0.43 -13.75 -0.36
C ALA A 88 -0.91 -14.50 -0.16
N GLU A 89 -1.67 -14.69 -1.22
CA GLU A 89 -2.94 -15.44 -1.23
C GLU A 89 -2.68 -16.93 -0.99
N LYS A 90 -1.67 -17.52 -1.64
CA LYS A 90 -1.24 -18.91 -1.39
C LYS A 90 -0.88 -19.13 0.08
N LYS A 91 -0.22 -18.16 0.72
CA LYS A 91 0.17 -18.26 2.14
C LYS A 91 -0.97 -17.98 3.11
N SER A 92 -1.96 -17.18 2.73
CA SER A 92 -3.11 -16.83 3.57
C SER A 92 -4.32 -17.74 3.37
N GLY A 93 -4.32 -18.57 2.33
CA GLY A 93 -5.41 -19.50 1.99
C GLY A 93 -6.67 -18.81 1.47
N LYS A 94 -6.60 -17.52 1.13
CA LYS A 94 -7.74 -16.73 0.64
C LYS A 94 -7.30 -15.58 -0.25
N ALA A 95 -8.23 -15.08 -1.06
CA ALA A 95 -8.03 -13.87 -1.84
C ALA A 95 -7.81 -12.64 -0.93
N LEU A 96 -6.91 -11.75 -1.33
CA LEU A 96 -6.63 -10.52 -0.59
C LEU A 96 -7.31 -9.32 -1.26
N PRO A 97 -7.76 -8.32 -0.48
CA PRO A 97 -8.31 -7.09 -1.04
C PRO A 97 -7.27 -6.36 -1.87
N ARG A 98 -7.70 -5.75 -2.98
CA ARG A 98 -6.83 -4.95 -3.88
C ARG A 98 -6.80 -3.46 -3.54
N ALA A 99 -7.63 -3.04 -2.61
CA ALA A 99 -7.66 -1.70 -2.04
C ALA A 99 -7.96 -1.81 -0.54
N ILE A 100 -7.17 -1.14 0.30
CA ILE A 100 -7.44 -1.00 1.73
C ILE A 100 -7.30 0.46 2.13
N LEU A 101 -8.01 0.90 3.17
CA LEU A 101 -7.81 2.24 3.70
C LEU A 101 -6.37 2.36 4.24
N PRO A 102 -5.56 3.31 3.76
CA PRO A 102 -4.20 3.46 4.23
C PRO A 102 -4.20 3.75 5.72
N GLY A 103 -3.29 3.12 6.45
CA GLY A 103 -3.03 3.41 7.86
C GLY A 103 -2.23 4.70 8.00
N ILE A 104 -2.72 5.82 7.47
CA ILE A 104 -2.09 7.13 7.69
C ILE A 104 -2.59 7.64 9.04
N GLN A 105 -1.64 7.99 9.90
CA GLN A 105 -1.92 8.69 11.15
C GLN A 105 -2.15 10.15 10.79
N LEU A 106 -3.37 10.66 11.02
CA LEU A 106 -3.68 12.07 10.78
C LEU A 106 -3.10 12.89 11.94
N GLU A 107 -1.93 13.49 11.74
CA GLU A 107 -1.40 14.47 12.67
C GLU A 107 -1.81 15.89 12.26
N SER A 108 -2.51 16.58 13.17
CA SER A 108 -2.86 18.00 13.04
C SER A 108 -2.78 18.65 14.41
N PRO A 109 -2.34 19.93 14.53
CA PRO A 109 -2.32 20.66 15.80
C PRO A 109 -3.68 20.76 16.51
N LYS A 110 -4.78 20.46 15.81
CA LYS A 110 -6.16 20.47 16.32
C LYS A 110 -6.70 19.07 16.65
N ILE A 111 -5.91 18.02 16.47
CA ILE A 111 -6.31 16.63 16.68
C ILE A 111 -5.68 16.14 18.00
N THR A 112 -6.51 16.06 19.05
CA THR A 112 -6.08 15.66 20.40
C THR A 112 -6.18 14.14 20.66
N ARG A 113 -6.46 13.32 19.64
CA ARG A 113 -6.58 11.86 19.72
C ARG A 113 -6.01 11.20 18.46
N ASN A 114 -5.43 10.00 18.56
CA ASN A 114 -4.94 9.21 17.42
C ASN A 114 -6.09 8.88 16.46
N LEU A 115 -6.35 9.76 15.49
CA LEU A 115 -7.35 9.55 14.43
C LEU A 115 -6.64 8.92 13.23
N THR A 116 -7.09 7.74 12.84
CA THR A 116 -6.62 7.09 11.61
C THR A 116 -7.46 7.58 10.43
N THR A 117 -6.90 7.56 9.22
CA THR A 117 -7.67 7.83 7.99
C THR A 117 -8.90 6.93 7.85
N ALA A 118 -8.84 5.70 8.38
CA ALA A 118 -10.00 4.80 8.45
C ALA A 118 -11.15 5.36 9.33
N TRP A 119 -10.83 6.06 10.41
CA TRP A 119 -11.84 6.73 11.25
C TRP A 119 -12.51 7.89 10.49
N PHE A 120 -11.74 8.67 9.73
CA PHE A 120 -12.27 9.78 8.94
C PHE A 120 -13.15 9.28 7.79
N ALA A 121 -12.68 8.28 7.02
CA ALA A 121 -13.44 7.68 5.93
C ALA A 121 -14.79 7.14 6.41
N LYS A 122 -14.82 6.45 7.58
CA LYS A 122 -16.06 5.96 8.18
C LYS A 122 -17.02 7.09 8.57
N ARG A 123 -16.53 8.18 9.18
CA ARG A 123 -17.36 9.34 9.57
C ARG A 123 -17.97 10.07 8.37
N VAL A 124 -17.23 10.18 7.28
CA VAL A 124 -17.72 10.78 6.03
C VAL A 124 -18.78 9.91 5.39
N ASP A 125 -18.53 8.60 5.31
CA ASP A 125 -19.50 7.64 4.76
C ASP A 125 -20.80 7.61 5.58
N ASP A 126 -20.69 7.56 6.91
CA ASP A 126 -21.84 7.66 7.82
C ASP A 126 -22.65 8.95 7.61
N ARG A 127 -21.99 10.08 7.33
CA ARG A 127 -22.67 11.35 7.06
C ARG A 127 -23.32 11.36 5.67
N ARG A 128 -22.65 10.83 4.65
CA ARG A 128 -23.22 10.68 3.31
C ARG A 128 -24.45 9.78 3.34
N ALA A 129 -24.37 8.63 4.02
CA ALA A 129 -25.49 7.71 4.17
C ALA A 129 -26.70 8.34 4.88
N ARG A 130 -26.47 9.26 5.82
CA ARG A 130 -27.56 10.06 6.44
C ARG A 130 -28.17 11.07 5.48
N CYS A 131 -27.38 11.73 4.63
CA CYS A 131 -27.88 12.68 3.64
C CYS A 131 -28.63 11.99 2.48
N MET A 132 -28.28 10.75 2.13
CA MET A 132 -28.92 9.97 1.07
C MET A 132 -30.18 9.20 1.53
N ARG A 133 -30.57 9.34 2.80
CA ARG A 133 -31.81 8.75 3.38
C ARG A 133 -32.95 9.77 3.51
N LEU A 134 -32.78 10.96 2.96
CA LEU A 134 -33.84 11.95 2.69
C LEU A 134 -34.23 11.85 1.21
#